data_AF-X0T2J3-F1
#
_entry.id   AF-X0T2J3-F1
#
_cell.length_a   1.000
_cell.length_b   1.000
_cell.length_c   1.000
_cell.angle_alpha   90.00
_cell.angle_beta   90.00
_cell.angle_gamma   90.00
#
_symmetry.space_group_name_H-M   'P 1'
#
loop_
_entity.id
_entity.type
_entity.pdbx_description
1 polymer ?
#
loop_
_entity_poly.entity_id
_entity_poly.type
_entity_poly.pdbx_seq_one_letter_code
_entity_poly.pdbx_strand_id
1 'polypeptide(L)'
;MEMNEYQKQAKTFDVSDERINEIAKHINIKRILMLAHSFSGLAEEVGEVQGKFKRYTRGDFTLEEFKKQVNKELGDVQWYLADIASNLGIKLSDVGNDNLRMLTSRKERGKIRGGGDNR
;
A
#
# COMPACT_ATOMS: atom_id res chain seq x y z
N MET A 1 -31.79 19.00 1.59
CA MET A 1 -31.60 17.95 0.57
C MET A 1 -31.62 16.62 1.29
N GLU A 2 -32.50 15.71 0.89
CA GLU A 2 -32.53 14.35 1.43
C GLU A 2 -31.28 13.57 0.99
N MET A 3 -30.76 12.66 1.82
CA MET A 3 -29.52 11.92 1.48
C MET A 3 -29.65 11.10 0.19
N ASN A 4 -30.87 10.61 -0.11
CA ASN A 4 -31.17 9.92 -1.36
C ASN A 4 -31.10 10.85 -2.59
N GLU A 5 -31.45 12.12 -2.39
CA GLU A 5 -31.37 13.15 -3.44
C GLU A 5 -29.91 13.56 -3.67
N TYR A 6 -29.14 13.69 -2.60
CA TYR A 6 -27.69 13.89 -2.67
C TYR A 6 -26.99 12.75 -3.42
N GLN A 7 -27.29 11.48 -3.11
CA GLN A 7 -26.68 10.33 -3.81
C GLN A 7 -26.94 10.35 -5.31
N LYS A 8 -28.16 10.72 -5.73
CA LYS A 8 -28.50 10.85 -7.14
C LYS A 8 -27.70 11.97 -7.80
N GLN A 9 -27.60 13.13 -7.15
CA GLN A 9 -26.81 14.25 -7.67
C GLN A 9 -25.31 13.91 -7.70
N ALA A 10 -24.77 13.28 -6.65
CA ALA A 10 -23.37 12.86 -6.57
C ALA A 10 -22.97 11.98 -7.76
N LYS A 11 -23.82 11.03 -8.17
CA LYS A 11 -23.59 10.17 -9.34
C LYS A 11 -23.49 10.94 -10.67
N THR A 12 -24.08 12.13 -10.78
CA THR A 12 -23.99 12.92 -12.02
C THR A 12 -22.60 13.54 -12.23
N PHE A 13 -21.79 13.62 -11.17
CA PHE A 13 -20.39 14.05 -11.24
C PHE A 13 -19.42 12.91 -11.56
N ASP A 14 -19.90 11.67 -11.57
CA ASP A 14 -19.11 10.51 -11.98
C ASP A 14 -19.04 10.46 -13.52
N VAL A 15 -18.06 11.17 -14.08
CA VAL A 15 -17.71 11.08 -15.48
C VAL A 15 -17.02 9.74 -15.71
N SER A 16 -17.79 8.73 -16.11
CA SER A 16 -17.24 7.44 -16.50
C SER A 16 -16.27 7.63 -17.66
N ASP A 17 -15.00 7.28 -17.42
CA ASP A 17 -13.95 7.41 -18.40
C ASP A 17 -14.12 6.32 -19.46
N GLU A 18 -14.48 6.70 -20.69
CA GLU A 18 -14.65 5.77 -21.82
C GLU A 18 -13.40 4.89 -22.05
N ARG A 19 -12.21 5.36 -21.62
CA ARG A 19 -10.97 4.58 -21.65
C ARG A 19 -11.07 3.30 -20.82
N ILE A 20 -11.87 3.26 -19.75
CA ILE A 20 -12.07 2.06 -18.93
C ILE A 20 -12.68 0.93 -19.75
N ASN A 21 -13.64 1.24 -20.63
CA ASN A 21 -14.27 0.24 -21.49
C ASN A 21 -13.28 -0.34 -22.49
N GLU A 22 -12.37 0.49 -23.01
CA GLU A 22 -11.33 0.03 -23.94
C GLU A 22 -10.29 -0.83 -23.22
N ILE A 23 -9.82 -0.40 -22.05
CA ILE A 23 -8.86 -1.15 -21.24
C ILE A 23 -9.45 -2.50 -20.81
N ALA A 24 -10.73 -2.53 -20.42
CA ALA A 24 -11.41 -3.74 -19.95
C ALA A 24 -11.41 -4.87 -20.98
N LYS A 25 -11.36 -4.55 -22.30
CA LYS A 25 -11.26 -5.55 -23.37
C LYS A 25 -9.95 -6.34 -23.34
N HIS A 26 -8.89 -5.79 -22.77
CA HIS A 26 -7.54 -6.35 -22.78
C HIS A 26 -7.06 -6.80 -21.39
N ILE A 27 -7.89 -6.66 -20.36
CA ILE A 27 -7.55 -7.02 -18.98
C ILE A 27 -7.85 -8.50 -18.71
N ASN A 28 -6.92 -9.17 -18.03
CA ASN A 28 -7.23 -10.43 -17.34
C ASN A 28 -7.90 -10.12 -15.98
N ILE A 29 -9.23 -10.24 -15.94
CA ILE A 29 -10.01 -9.87 -14.75
C ILE A 29 -9.63 -10.69 -13.52
N LYS A 30 -9.29 -11.97 -13.67
CA LYS A 30 -8.84 -12.81 -12.56
C LYS A 30 -7.56 -12.24 -11.93
N ARG A 31 -6.58 -11.86 -12.75
CA ARG A 31 -5.33 -11.26 -12.27
C ARG A 31 -5.56 -9.93 -11.57
N ILE A 32 -6.46 -9.10 -12.10
CA ILE A 32 -6.82 -7.82 -11.46
C ILE A 32 -7.50 -8.05 -10.11
N LEU A 33 -8.45 -9.00 -10.01
CA LEU A 33 -9.10 -9.31 -8.75
C LEU A 33 -8.11 -9.84 -7.70
N MET A 34 -7.15 -10.68 -8.11
CA MET A 34 -6.08 -11.16 -7.23
C MET A 34 -5.22 -9.99 -6.73
N LEU A 35 -4.73 -9.13 -7.63
CA LEU A 35 -3.95 -7.95 -7.24
C LEU A 35 -4.76 -6.99 -6.37
N ALA A 36 -6.02 -6.75 -6.69
CA ALA A 36 -6.90 -5.89 -5.90
C ALA A 36 -7.08 -6.41 -4.48
N HIS A 37 -7.24 -7.73 -4.32
CA HIS A 37 -7.25 -8.37 -3.01
C HIS A 37 -5.93 -8.13 -2.27
N SER A 38 -4.79 -8.39 -2.90
CA SER A 38 -3.47 -8.23 -2.26
C SER A 38 -3.14 -6.78 -1.91
N PHE A 39 -3.50 -5.81 -2.76
CA PHE A 39 -3.33 -4.38 -2.47
C PHE A 39 -4.26 -3.91 -1.35
N SER A 40 -5.51 -4.40 -1.31
CA SER A 40 -6.45 -4.07 -0.24
C SER A 40 -5.96 -4.63 1.09
N GLY A 41 -5.49 -5.87 1.11
CA GLY A 41 -4.88 -6.47 2.29
C GLY A 41 -3.62 -5.74 2.74
N LEU A 42 -2.72 -5.35 1.82
CA LEU A 42 -1.57 -4.50 2.17
C LEU A 42 -2.01 -3.21 2.88
N ALA A 43 -3.04 -2.53 2.37
CA ALA A 43 -3.54 -1.30 2.97
C ALA A 43 -4.15 -1.54 4.36
N GLU A 44 -4.87 -2.64 4.53
CA GLU A 44 -5.43 -3.08 5.82
C GLU A 44 -4.32 -3.29 6.85
N GLU A 45 -3.29 -4.08 6.53
CA GLU A 45 -2.19 -4.40 7.46
C GLU A 45 -1.35 -3.16 7.81
N VAL A 46 -1.12 -2.26 6.85
CA VAL A 46 -0.49 -0.95 7.14
C VAL A 46 -1.36 -0.13 8.09
N GLY A 47 -2.68 -0.18 7.92
CA GLY A 47 -3.65 0.41 8.84
C GLY A 47 -3.57 -0.20 10.24
N GLU A 48 -3.39 -1.51 10.35
CA GLU A 48 -3.19 -2.20 11.63
C GLU A 48 -1.89 -1.77 12.32
N VAL A 49 -0.78 -1.67 11.59
CA VAL A 49 0.50 -1.12 12.09
C VAL A 49 0.28 0.27 12.70
N GLN A 50 -0.40 1.16 11.97
CA GLN A 50 -0.75 2.49 12.46
C GLN A 50 -1.66 2.42 13.70
N GLY A 51 -2.62 1.50 13.71
CA GLY A 51 -3.51 1.24 14.83
C GLY A 51 -2.76 0.83 16.10
N LYS A 52 -1.80 -0.10 16.01
CA LYS A 52 -0.97 -0.49 17.17
C LYS A 52 -0.15 0.69 17.67
N PHE A 53 0.43 1.49 16.77
CA PHE A 53 1.21 2.66 17.16
C PHE A 53 0.36 3.71 17.87
N LYS A 54 -0.83 4.01 17.34
CA LYS A 54 -1.80 4.92 17.99
C LYS A 54 -2.13 4.47 19.41
N ARG A 55 -2.40 3.17 19.61
CA ARG A 55 -2.68 2.59 20.93
C ARG A 55 -1.49 2.71 21.88
N TYR A 56 -0.28 2.42 21.40
CA TYR A 56 0.95 2.63 22.18
C TYR A 56 1.10 4.09 22.62
N THR A 57 0.92 5.05 21.72
CA THR A 57 1.04 6.49 22.05
C THR A 57 -0.02 7.01 23.02
N ARG A 58 -1.16 6.31 23.13
CA ARG A 58 -2.21 6.60 24.13
C ARG A 58 -1.90 6.02 25.52
N GLY A 59 -0.90 5.13 25.61
CA GLY A 59 -0.55 4.43 26.84
C GLY A 59 -1.28 3.10 27.04
N ASP A 60 -1.93 2.55 26.01
CA ASP A 60 -2.58 1.24 26.09
C ASP A 60 -1.58 0.09 26.28
N PHE A 61 -0.32 0.30 25.87
CA PHE A 61 0.73 -0.71 25.83
C PHE A 61 2.01 -0.20 26.47
N THR A 62 2.73 -1.11 27.12
CA THR A 62 4.17 -0.98 27.30
C THR A 62 4.89 -1.07 25.94
N LEU A 63 6.15 -0.63 25.89
CA LEU A 63 6.96 -0.74 24.67
C LEU A 63 7.11 -2.20 24.19
N GLU A 64 7.24 -3.15 25.12
CA GLU A 64 7.39 -4.57 24.78
C GLU A 64 6.11 -5.19 24.22
N GLU A 65 4.94 -4.82 24.77
CA GLU A 65 3.64 -5.23 24.22
C GLU A 65 3.40 -4.63 22.83
N PHE A 66 3.78 -3.36 22.64
CA PHE A 66 3.71 -2.73 21.32
C PHE A 66 4.61 -3.44 20.31
N LYS A 67 5.87 -3.72 20.65
CA LYS A 67 6.81 -4.46 19.78
C LYS A 67 6.24 -5.81 19.37
N LYS A 68 5.70 -6.59 20.32
CA LYS A 68 5.11 -7.90 20.03
C LYS A 68 3.93 -7.79 19.06
N GLN A 69 3.06 -6.82 19.25
CA GLN A 69 1.89 -6.63 18.39
C GLN A 69 2.26 -6.09 17.01
N VAL A 70 3.08 -5.04 16.95
CA VAL A 70 3.48 -4.44 15.67
C VAL A 70 4.33 -5.39 14.83
N ASN A 71 5.12 -6.28 15.45
CA ASN A 71 5.90 -7.28 14.72
C ASN A 71 5.00 -8.25 13.92
N LYS A 72 3.82 -8.59 14.43
CA LYS A 72 2.85 -9.41 13.70
C LYS A 72 2.38 -8.68 12.45
N GLU A 73 1.90 -7.45 12.60
CA GLU A 73 1.33 -6.70 11.47
C GLU A 73 2.41 -6.29 10.45
N LEU A 74 3.66 -6.05 10.88
CA LEU A 74 4.80 -5.88 9.97
C LEU A 74 5.09 -7.15 9.15
N GLY A 75 4.90 -8.33 9.75
CA GLY A 75 4.99 -9.61 9.06
C GLY A 75 3.89 -9.75 8.01
N ASP A 76 2.66 -9.38 8.35
CA ASP A 76 1.51 -9.43 7.45
C ASP A 76 1.69 -8.42 6.28
N VAL A 77 2.24 -7.22 6.54
CA VAL A 77 2.69 -6.28 5.48
C VAL A 77 3.74 -6.90 4.57
N GLN A 78 4.76 -7.56 5.13
CA GLN A 78 5.80 -8.21 4.34
C GLN A 78 5.23 -9.34 3.47
N TRP A 79 4.24 -10.08 4.00
CA TRP A 79 3.56 -11.14 3.28
C TRP A 79 2.83 -10.60 2.04
N TYR A 80 2.04 -9.53 2.19
CA TYR A 80 1.36 -8.92 1.04
C TYR A 80 2.33 -8.32 0.02
N LEU A 81 3.45 -7.74 0.44
CA LEU A 81 4.50 -7.31 -0.49
C LEU A 81 5.07 -8.49 -1.30
N ALA A 82 5.28 -9.64 -0.66
CA ALA A 82 5.74 -10.85 -1.33
C ALA A 82 4.70 -11.39 -2.32
N ASP A 83 3.42 -11.40 -1.93
CA ASP A 83 2.33 -11.87 -2.78
C ASP A 83 2.13 -10.96 -4.01
N ILE A 84 2.15 -9.63 -3.82
CA ILE A 84 2.10 -8.66 -4.94
C ILE A 84 3.29 -8.87 -5.88
N ALA A 85 4.51 -8.96 -5.34
CA ALA A 85 5.71 -9.19 -6.16
C ALA A 85 5.58 -10.49 -6.98
N SER A 86 5.14 -11.58 -6.35
CA SER A 86 4.90 -12.87 -7.01
C SER A 86 3.88 -12.76 -8.15
N ASN A 87 2.72 -12.12 -7.91
CA ASN A 87 1.69 -11.92 -8.93
C ASN A 87 2.13 -11.01 -10.09
N LEU A 88 3.14 -10.18 -9.88
CA LEU A 88 3.76 -9.33 -10.90
C LEU A 88 4.98 -9.97 -11.58
N GLY A 89 5.43 -11.14 -11.13
CA GLY A 89 6.64 -11.78 -11.63
C GLY A 89 7.93 -11.08 -11.19
N ILE A 90 7.87 -10.33 -10.09
CA ILE A 90 8.98 -9.59 -9.49
C ILE A 90 9.56 -10.43 -8.36
N LYS A 91 10.90 -10.55 -8.31
CA LYS A 91 11.55 -11.14 -7.14
C LYS A 91 11.62 -10.10 -6.04
N LEU A 92 11.06 -10.39 -4.87
CA LEU A 92 11.10 -9.49 -3.72
C LEU A 92 12.56 -9.16 -3.29
N SER A 93 13.49 -10.09 -3.50
CA SER A 93 14.93 -9.86 -3.28
C SER A 93 15.48 -8.72 -4.14
N ASP A 94 15.02 -8.60 -5.38
CA ASP A 94 15.50 -7.60 -6.32
C ASP A 94 15.01 -6.21 -5.89
N VAL A 95 13.75 -6.11 -5.44
CA VAL A 95 13.19 -4.89 -4.83
C VAL A 95 14.06 -4.40 -3.66
N GLY A 96 14.41 -5.30 -2.74
CA GLY A 96 15.25 -4.98 -1.59
C GLY A 96 16.67 -4.56 -1.99
N ASN A 97 17.31 -5.32 -2.89
CA ASN A 97 18.67 -5.04 -3.35
C ASN A 97 18.77 -3.72 -4.11
N ASP A 98 17.82 -3.43 -5.00
CA ASP A 98 17.79 -2.19 -5.77
C ASP A 98 17.52 -0.98 -4.87
N ASN A 99 16.65 -1.13 -3.88
CA ASN A 99 16.45 -0.10 -2.85
C ASN A 99 17.73 0.20 -2.07
N LEU A 100 18.45 -0.83 -1.62
CA LEU A 100 19.72 -0.67 -0.91
C LEU A 100 20.79 0.00 -1.77
N ARG A 101 20.92 -0.38 -3.05
CA ARG A 101 21.84 0.27 -4.01
C ARG A 101 21.52 1.76 -4.15
N MET A 102 20.24 2.09 -4.36
CA MET A 102 19.77 3.48 -4.47
C MET A 102 20.08 4.28 -3.20
N LEU A 103 19.74 3.75 -2.02
CA LEU A 103 19.97 4.43 -0.74
C LEU A 103 21.47 4.60 -0.45
N THR A 104 22.30 3.62 -0.78
CA THR A 104 23.76 3.69 -0.65
C THR A 104 24.32 4.80 -1.53
N SER A 105 23.90 4.85 -2.80
CA SER A 105 24.30 5.91 -3.73
C SER A 105 23.88 7.30 -3.25
N ARG A 106 22.67 7.43 -2.69
CA ARG A 106 22.20 8.69 -2.07
C ARG A 106 23.04 9.07 -0.85
N LYS A 107 23.46 8.10 -0.04
CA LYS A 107 24.32 8.31 1.12
C LYS A 107 25.70 8.83 0.70
N GLU A 108 26.34 8.20 -0.28
CA GLU A 108 27.66 8.57 -0.79
C GLU A 108 27.69 9.99 -1.38
N ARG A 109 26.60 10.40 -2.06
CA ARG A 109 26.47 11.76 -2.62
C ARG A 109 26.07 12.81 -1.58
N GLY A 110 25.89 12.46 -0.31
CA GLY A 110 25.36 13.37 0.71
C GLY A 110 23.93 13.85 0.43
N LYS A 111 23.13 13.08 -0.33
CA LYS A 111 21.75 13.42 -0.73
C LYS A 111 20.68 12.64 0.05
N ILE A 112 21.04 11.91 1.09
CA ILE A 112 20.09 11.07 1.86
C ILE A 112 19.03 11.90 2.62
N ARG A 113 19.30 13.17 2.93
CA ARG A 113 18.42 14.08 3.68
C ARG A 113 17.68 15.13 2.81
N GLY A 114 17.59 14.97 1.48
CA GLY A 114 16.99 15.97 0.58
C GLY A 114 15.74 15.48 -0.15
N GLY A 115 14.63 16.22 -0.05
CA GLY A 115 13.29 15.81 -0.46
C GLY A 115 13.01 15.62 -1.96
N GLY A 116 11.93 14.85 -2.20
CA GLY A 116 11.14 14.82 -3.44
C GLY A 116 11.49 13.71 -4.45
N ASP A 117 10.46 13.03 -4.93
CA ASP A 117 10.40 11.73 -5.64
C ASP A 117 11.22 11.52 -6.93
N ASN A 118 12.00 12.49 -7.41
CA ASN A 118 12.84 12.31 -8.60
C ASN A 118 14.33 12.51 -8.28
N ARG A 119 14.98 11.45 -7.74
CA ARG A 119 16.45 11.36 -7.58
C ARG A 119 17.00 9.94 -7.55
#